data_AF-A0A193LKT3-F1
#
_entry.id   AF-A0A193LKT3-F1
#
_cell.length_a   1.000
_cell.length_b   1.000
_cell.length_c   1.000
_cell.angle_alpha   90.00
_cell.angle_beta   90.00
_cell.angle_gamma   90.00
#
_symmetry.space_group_name_H-M   'P 1'
#
loop_
_entity.id
_entity.type
_entity.pdbx_description
1 polymer ?
#
loop_
_entity_poly.entity_id
_entity_poly.type
_entity_poly.pdbx_seq_one_letter_code
_entity_poly.pdbx_strand_id
1 'polypeptide(L)'
;MALNFRKPRAAEIVQCLVRGAIFGVIVGVLLAAIATGYDWHLNPSGIFHDAAGNHWDIIFDTAISWFLPVAPVVAIFAALAFLLFRPK
;
A
#
# COMPACT_ATOMS: atom_id res chain seq x y z
N MET A 1 3.66 -8.66 32.72
CA MET A 1 4.51 -7.92 31.77
C MET A 1 3.95 -6.51 31.66
N ALA A 2 4.48 -5.56 32.45
CA ALA A 2 3.97 -4.19 32.44
C ALA A 2 4.48 -3.46 31.18
N LEU A 3 3.57 -3.06 30.30
CA LEU A 3 3.87 -2.16 29.18
C LEU A 3 4.20 -0.78 29.76
N ASN A 4 5.48 -0.53 30.02
CA ASN A 4 5.95 0.74 30.57
C ASN A 4 6.16 1.74 29.42
N PHE A 5 5.14 2.56 29.15
CA PHE A 5 5.11 3.50 28.03
C PHE A 5 5.94 4.77 28.36
N ARG A 6 7.19 4.81 27.89
CA ARG A 6 7.91 6.09 27.76
C ARG A 6 7.15 6.95 26.74
N LYS A 7 6.76 8.17 27.11
CA LYS A 7 6.09 9.10 26.19
C LYS A 7 6.99 9.36 24.97
N PRO A 8 6.48 9.13 23.74
CA PRO A 8 7.24 9.42 22.52
C PRO A 8 7.48 10.91 22.38
N ARG A 9 8.63 11.29 21.82
CA ARG A 9 8.87 12.67 21.38
C ARG A 9 8.15 12.92 20.05
N ALA A 10 7.74 14.17 19.79
CA ALA A 10 7.07 14.53 18.54
C ALA A 10 7.86 14.10 17.29
N ALA A 11 9.18 14.28 17.29
CA ALA A 11 10.05 13.85 16.19
C ALA A 11 10.01 12.33 15.92
N GLU A 12 9.89 11.51 16.97
CA GLU A 12 9.81 10.05 16.83
C GLU A 12 8.47 9.62 16.23
N ILE A 13 7.38 10.30 16.61
CA ILE A 13 6.05 10.09 16.02
C ILE A 13 6.10 10.39 14.52
N VAL A 14 6.64 11.55 14.14
CA VAL A 14 6.78 11.94 12.73
C VAL A 14 7.60 10.91 11.96
N GLN A 15 8.72 10.44 12.51
CA GLN A 15 9.52 9.39 11.86
C GLN A 15 8.75 8.09 11.67
N CYS A 16 7.96 7.66 12.65
CA CYS A 16 7.14 6.45 12.53
C CYS A 16 6.05 6.61 11.47
N LEU A 17 5.41 7.78 11.40
CA LEU A 17 4.40 8.11 10.38
C LEU A 17 5.01 8.11 8.98
N VAL A 18 6.17 8.74 8.79
CA VAL A 18 6.87 8.77 7.50
C VAL A 18 7.28 7.37 7.06
N ARG A 19 7.86 6.56 7.97
CA ARG A 19 8.22 5.17 7.66
C ARG A 19 7.01 4.31 7.33
N GLY A 20 5.91 4.48 8.07
CA GLY A 20 4.64 3.83 7.79
C GLY A 20 4.11 4.20 6.40
N ALA A 21 4.08 5.49 6.06
CA ALA A 21 3.66 5.97 4.75
C ALA A 21 4.50 5.38 3.61
N ILE A 22 5.83 5.41 3.73
CA ILE A 22 6.74 4.81 2.73
C ILE A 22 6.45 3.32 2.56
N PHE A 23 6.32 2.58 3.67
CA PHE A 23 6.03 1.16 3.64
C PHE A 23 4.67 0.86 3.00
N GLY A 24 3.63 1.63 3.35
CA GLY A 24 2.30 1.51 2.77
C GLY A 24 2.28 1.78 1.26
N VAL A 25 3.00 2.80 0.78
CA VAL A 25 3.13 3.05 -0.66
C VAL A 25 3.82 1.88 -1.37
N ILE A 26 4.93 1.37 -0.82
CA ILE A 26 5.66 0.24 -1.43
C ILE A 26 4.74 -0.98 -1.53
N VAL A 27 4.09 -1.38 -0.43
CA VAL A 27 3.19 -2.53 -0.41
C VAL A 27 1.99 -2.31 -1.32
N GLY A 28 1.39 -1.11 -1.29
CA GLY A 28 0.26 -0.76 -2.14
C GLY A 28 0.60 -0.84 -3.63
N VAL A 29 1.74 -0.32 -4.05
CA VAL A 29 2.21 -0.40 -5.45
C VAL A 29 2.46 -1.85 -5.85
N LEU A 30 3.13 -2.64 -5.02
CA LEU A 30 3.41 -4.05 -5.32
C LEU A 30 2.11 -4.86 -5.45
N LEU A 31 1.17 -4.70 -4.53
CA LEU A 31 -0.08 -5.44 -4.56
C LEU A 31 -0.95 -5.01 -5.74
N ALA A 32 -1.03 -3.71 -6.03
CA ALA A 32 -1.73 -3.19 -7.20
C ALA A 32 -1.12 -3.73 -8.50
N ALA A 33 0.21 -3.73 -8.63
CA ALA A 33 0.88 -4.28 -9.81
C ALA A 33 0.61 -5.78 -9.99
N ILE A 34 0.65 -6.57 -8.90
CA ILE A 34 0.36 -8.00 -8.94
C ILE A 34 -1.10 -8.25 -9.34
N ALA A 35 -2.05 -7.57 -8.69
CA ALA A 35 -3.46 -7.80 -8.93
C ALA A 35 -3.89 -7.33 -10.33
N THR A 36 -3.52 -6.10 -10.71
CA THR A 36 -3.79 -5.59 -12.08
C THR A 36 -3.07 -6.43 -13.13
N GLY A 37 -1.83 -6.87 -12.88
CA GLY A 37 -1.12 -7.75 -13.80
C GLY A 37 -1.77 -9.12 -13.98
N TYR A 38 -2.33 -9.67 -12.89
CA TYR A 38 -3.10 -10.91 -12.92
C TYR A 38 -4.42 -10.74 -13.70
N ASP A 39 -5.16 -9.68 -13.44
CA ASP A 39 -6.42 -9.38 -14.14
C ASP A 39 -6.18 -9.08 -15.63
N TRP A 40 -5.12 -8.32 -15.93
CA TRP A 40 -4.67 -8.08 -17.31
C TRP A 40 -4.27 -9.36 -18.02
N HIS A 41 -3.61 -10.31 -17.35
CA HIS A 41 -3.24 -11.59 -17.95
C HIS A 41 -4.44 -12.50 -18.23
N LEU A 42 -5.41 -12.55 -17.30
CA LEU A 42 -6.64 -13.33 -17.50
C LEU A 42 -7.55 -12.70 -18.55
N ASN A 43 -7.54 -11.37 -18.64
CA ASN A 43 -8.27 -10.57 -19.59
C ASN A 43 -9.74 -11.02 -19.81
N PRO A 44 -10.55 -11.09 -18.75
CA PRO A 44 -11.93 -11.55 -18.85
C PRO A 44 -12.70 -10.68 -19.86
N SER A 45 -13.39 -11.30 -20.80
CA SER A 45 -14.17 -10.62 -21.84
C SER A 45 -13.37 -9.63 -22.72
N GLY A 46 -12.03 -9.69 -22.73
CA GLY A 46 -11.20 -8.79 -23.53
C GLY A 46 -11.14 -7.34 -23.01
N ILE A 47 -11.49 -7.09 -21.75
CA ILE A 47 -11.61 -5.72 -21.23
C ILE A 47 -10.27 -4.99 -21.09
N PHE A 48 -9.17 -5.71 -20.83
CA PHE A 48 -7.86 -5.10 -20.57
C PHE A 48 -7.04 -4.92 -21.84
N HIS A 49 -7.23 -5.81 -22.82
CA HIS A 49 -6.59 -5.71 -24.11
C HIS A 49 -7.32 -6.52 -25.18
N ASP A 50 -7.23 -6.10 -26.43
CA ASP A 50 -7.84 -6.77 -27.58
C ASP A 50 -6.88 -6.75 -28.81
N ALA A 51 -7.42 -6.97 -30.01
CA ALA A 51 -6.64 -6.96 -31.24
C ALA A 51 -6.09 -5.56 -31.61
N ALA A 52 -6.68 -4.48 -31.09
CA ALA A 52 -6.24 -3.10 -31.28
C ALA A 52 -5.19 -2.67 -30.26
N GLY A 53 -5.10 -3.34 -29.10
CA GLY A 53 -4.02 -3.16 -28.12
C GLY A 53 -4.51 -3.16 -26.67
N ASN A 54 -3.77 -2.50 -25.79
CA ASN A 54 -4.10 -2.37 -24.37
C ASN A 54 -5.05 -1.19 -24.11
N HIS A 55 -6.07 -1.43 -23.28
CA HIS A 55 -6.93 -0.38 -22.73
C HIS A 55 -6.33 0.19 -21.45
N TRP A 56 -5.37 1.11 -21.62
CA TRP A 56 -4.58 1.65 -20.52
C TRP A 56 -5.41 2.37 -19.46
N ASP A 57 -6.49 3.03 -19.85
CA ASP A 57 -7.47 3.63 -18.94
C ASP A 57 -8.00 2.61 -17.92
N ILE A 58 -8.46 1.45 -18.39
CA ILE A 58 -8.96 0.36 -17.53
C ILE A 58 -7.84 -0.21 -16.65
N ILE A 59 -6.64 -0.40 -17.22
CA ILE A 59 -5.47 -0.90 -16.47
C ILE A 59 -5.11 0.06 -15.33
N PHE A 60 -5.06 1.37 -15.60
CA PHE A 60 -4.74 2.40 -14.60
C PHE A 60 -5.83 2.50 -13.54
N ASP A 61 -7.11 2.50 -13.92
CA ASP A 61 -8.23 2.54 -12.98
C ASP A 61 -8.22 1.32 -12.05
N THR A 62 -7.89 0.14 -12.59
CA THR A 62 -7.76 -1.10 -11.80
C THR A 62 -6.59 -1.01 -10.83
N ALA A 63 -5.42 -0.53 -11.28
CA ALA A 63 -4.25 -0.35 -10.42
C ALA A 63 -4.53 0.65 -9.28
N ILE A 64 -5.17 1.78 -9.57
CA ILE A 64 -5.56 2.79 -8.57
C ILE A 64 -6.57 2.19 -7.58
N SER A 65 -7.54 1.40 -8.06
CA SER A 65 -8.55 0.75 -7.24
C SER A 65 -7.96 -0.25 -6.24
N TRP A 66 -6.86 -0.93 -6.60
CA TRP A 66 -6.10 -1.75 -5.67
C TRP A 66 -5.21 -0.92 -4.74
N PHE A 67 -4.56 0.13 -5.26
CA PHE A 67 -3.62 0.95 -4.49
C PHE A 67 -4.30 1.76 -3.37
N LEU A 68 -5.37 2.49 -3.69
CA LEU A 68 -6.01 3.46 -2.80
C LEU A 68 -6.51 2.89 -1.47
N PRO A 69 -7.14 1.70 -1.40
CA PRO A 69 -7.50 1.12 -0.11
C PRO A 69 -6.29 0.51 0.61
N VAL A 70 -5.35 -0.09 -0.11
CA VAL A 70 -4.25 -0.87 0.48
C VAL A 70 -3.19 0.02 1.08
N ALA A 71 -2.72 1.02 0.33
CA ALA A 71 -1.62 1.88 0.74
C ALA A 71 -1.88 2.62 2.08
N PRO A 72 -3.01 3.33 2.30
CA PRO A 72 -3.26 4.02 3.56
C PRO A 72 -3.49 3.05 4.72
N VAL A 73 -4.17 1.92 4.49
CA VAL A 73 -4.40 0.92 5.54
C VAL A 73 -3.07 0.34 6.02
N VAL A 74 -2.22 -0.12 5.10
CA VAL A 74 -0.89 -0.63 5.44
C VAL A 74 -0.03 0.45 6.08
N ALA A 75 -0.09 1.69 5.60
CA ALA A 75 0.65 2.81 6.17
C ALA A 75 0.30 3.06 7.64
N ILE A 76 -1.01 3.06 7.97
CA ILE A 76 -1.50 3.26 9.34
C ILE A 76 -1.03 2.13 10.25
N PHE A 77 -1.23 0.87 9.84
CA PHE A 77 -0.81 -0.28 10.65
C PHE A 77 0.71 -0.35 10.83
N ALA A 78 1.48 -0.05 9.78
CA ALA A 78 2.94 0.00 9.85
C ALA A 78 3.42 1.13 10.78
N ALA A 79 2.83 2.33 10.69
CA ALA A 79 3.17 3.43 11.58
C ALA A 79 2.88 3.09 13.05
N LEU A 80 1.74 2.46 13.33
CA LEU A 80 1.39 1.98 14.67
C LEU A 80 2.37 0.91 15.15
N ALA A 81 2.74 -0.04 14.31
CA ALA A 81 3.73 -1.07 14.65
C ALA A 81 5.10 -0.43 14.96
N PHE A 82 5.59 0.48 14.12
CA PHE A 82 6.84 1.19 14.39
C PHE A 82 6.80 1.99 15.69
N LEU A 83 5.65 2.60 16.02
CA LEU A 83 5.48 3.33 17.27
C LEU A 83 5.50 2.39 18.49
N LEU A 84 4.85 1.23 18.39
CA LEU A 84 4.71 0.26 19.49
C LEU A 84 5.99 -0.56 19.74
N PHE A 85 6.72 -0.91 18.68
CA PHE A 85 7.91 -1.77 18.76
C PHE A 85 9.23 -1.02 18.65
N ARG A 86 9.22 0.31 18.79
CA ARG A 86 10.47 1.10 18.76
C ARG A 86 11.44 0.68 19.89
N PRO A 87 12.74 0.57 19.60
CA PRO A 87 13.75 0.35 20.64
C PRO A 87 13.80 1.55 21.61
N LYS A 88 14.20 1.28 22.86
CA LYS A 88 14.19 2.23 23.98
C LYS A 88 15.20 3.37 23.82
#